data_AF-A0A7S1PI87-F1
#
_entry.id   AF-A0A7S1PI87-F1
#
_cell.length_a   1.000
_cell.length_b   1.000
_cell.length_c   1.000
_cell.angle_alpha   90.00
_cell.angle_beta   90.00
_cell.angle_gamma   90.00
#
_symmetry.space_group_name_H-M   'P 1'
#
loop_
_entity.id
_entity.type
_entity.pdbx_description
1 polymer ?
#
loop_
_entity_poly.entity_id
_entity_poly.type
_entity_poly.pdbx_seq_one_letter_code
_entity_poly.pdbx_strand_id
1 'polypeptide(L)'
;DCELRCTHNSHGGEVELFSVAKKEIVWRIHLKEMPALAVSNSRFTAIATKERMLYIVSSLGRRISPGLVTDSPVAFMACSKSKYLVIICDNCNMYAWNVATQQCIVDINVVDVLSVLKDRPQDIANPFELISSLGVTEEGTIVMQAYTGESFAYDALSWKSWVRVMDPNLFSAYKSFSSKVLTSAAVKLDLTLQQMSEHDALELSKKPMRMLRDTHEEEDLETLMAAADALKDARAYKNYAKLFVEQTAHDKLKEYFDQLLMSEARKSSDPDRLFEEFQLAGSIDRRNMLGELLFHLKQNEKYPDVVQSYEKLLNNLWRIPVQGDLDNFERQ
;
A
#
# COMPACT_ATOMS: atom_id res chain seq x y z
N ASP A 1 10.56 21.73 4.65
CA ASP A 1 10.38 21.10 5.97
C ASP A 1 9.51 21.98 6.84
N CYS A 2 8.34 21.46 7.22
CA CYS A 2 7.44 22.08 8.19
C CYS A 2 7.59 21.32 9.51
N GLU A 3 7.76 22.04 10.61
CA GLU A 3 7.88 21.48 11.96
C GLU A 3 6.59 21.73 12.73
N LEU A 4 6.07 20.73 13.43
CA LEU A 4 4.92 20.89 14.33
C LEU A 4 5.44 21.18 15.74
N ARG A 5 4.93 22.25 16.35
CA ARG A 5 5.27 22.65 17.71
C ARG A 5 4.01 22.81 18.54
N CYS A 6 4.11 22.36 19.78
CA CYS A 6 3.03 22.40 20.76
C CYS A 6 3.47 23.26 21.93
N THR A 7 2.63 24.21 22.35
CA THR A 7 2.84 25.01 23.56
C THR A 7 1.62 24.94 24.45
N HIS A 8 1.87 24.82 25.75
CA HIS A 8 0.82 24.87 26.76
C HIS A 8 0.65 26.32 27.22
N ASN A 9 -0.59 26.82 27.21
CA ASN A 9 -0.85 28.17 27.68
C ASN A 9 -0.78 28.21 29.22
N SER A 10 -0.04 29.16 29.78
CA SER A 10 0.25 29.26 31.23
C SER A 10 -0.99 29.51 32.10
N HIS A 11 -2.15 29.73 31.48
CA HIS A 11 -3.42 30.04 32.16
C HIS A 11 -4.42 28.87 32.17
N GLY A 12 -3.95 27.66 31.85
CA GLY A 12 -4.63 26.41 32.22
C GLY A 12 -5.85 26.08 31.36
N GLY A 13 -5.63 25.32 30.29
CA GLY A 13 -6.69 24.52 29.66
C GLY A 13 -6.57 24.34 28.15
N GLU A 14 -6.01 25.31 27.43
CA GLU A 14 -5.90 25.25 25.98
C GLU A 14 -4.46 25.00 25.53
N VAL A 15 -4.32 24.03 24.63
CA VAL A 15 -3.06 23.67 24.00
C VAL A 15 -3.02 24.29 22.61
N GLU A 16 -1.99 25.07 22.34
CA GLU A 16 -1.77 25.63 21.00
C GLU A 16 -0.82 24.74 20.22
N LEU A 17 -1.28 24.27 19.06
CA LEU A 17 -0.45 23.58 18.08
C LEU A 17 -0.24 24.50 16.88
N PHE A 18 1.01 24.64 16.45
CA PHE A 18 1.36 25.46 15.30
C PHE A 18 2.36 24.77 14.39
N SER A 19 2.16 24.96 13.09
CA SER A 19 3.10 24.53 12.06
C SER A 19 4.06 25.68 11.74
N VAL A 20 5.36 25.40 11.77
CA VAL A 20 6.42 26.35 11.46
C VAL A 20 7.12 25.92 10.18
N ALA A 21 7.18 26.81 9.18
CA ALA A 21 7.97 26.62 7.98
C ALA A 21 8.94 27.79 7.84
N LYS A 22 10.23 27.51 7.59
CA LYS A 22 11.27 28.55 7.43
C LYS A 22 11.28 29.61 8.56
N LYS A 23 11.03 29.19 9.81
CA LYS A 23 10.91 30.03 11.01
C LYS A 23 9.66 30.94 11.07
N GLU A 24 8.74 30.80 10.13
CA GLU A 24 7.45 31.50 10.15
C GLU A 24 6.33 30.55 10.53
N ILE A 25 5.35 31.06 11.28
CA ILE A 25 4.17 30.28 11.65
C ILE A 25 3.22 30.27 10.46
N VAL A 26 2.98 29.09 9.91
CA VAL A 26 2.08 28.88 8.77
C VAL A 26 0.63 28.88 9.24
N TRP A 27 0.35 28.18 10.32
CA TRP A 27 -0.98 28.10 10.91
C TRP A 27 -0.91 27.76 12.40
N ARG A 28 -1.99 28.06 13.12
CA ARG A 28 -2.19 27.72 14.53
C ARG A 28 -3.58 27.15 14.74
N ILE A 29 -3.69 26.19 15.65
CA ILE A 29 -4.98 25.65 16.12
C ILE A 29 -4.96 25.52 17.63
N HIS A 30 -6.13 25.73 18.23
CA HIS A 30 -6.37 25.49 19.64
C HIS A 30 -6.99 24.11 19.83
N LEU A 31 -6.38 23.31 20.69
CA LEU A 31 -6.86 22.01 21.12
C LEU A 31 -7.27 22.11 22.59
N LYS A 32 -8.36 21.43 22.94
CA LYS A 32 -8.80 21.31 24.34
C LYS A 32 -7.95 20.32 25.11
N GLU A 33 -7.37 19.35 24.39
CA GLU A 33 -6.62 18.24 24.97
C GLU A 33 -5.18 18.21 24.48
N MET A 34 -4.32 17.49 25.21
CA MET A 34 -2.88 17.41 24.91
C MET A 34 -2.65 16.48 23.70
N PRO A 35 -1.98 16.95 22.63
CA PRO A 35 -1.59 16.09 21.53
C PRO A 35 -0.55 15.05 22.00
N ALA A 36 -0.75 13.80 21.60
CA ALA A 36 0.14 12.67 21.88
C ALA A 36 0.99 12.32 20.66
N LEU A 37 0.37 12.28 19.48
CA LEU A 37 1.01 11.92 18.22
C LEU A 37 0.51 12.85 17.11
N ALA A 38 1.38 13.12 16.14
CA ALA A 38 0.98 13.82 14.92
C ALA A 38 1.70 13.23 13.69
N VAL A 39 0.98 13.20 12.58
CA VAL A 39 1.52 12.92 11.24
C VAL A 39 1.08 14.00 10.28
N SER A 40 1.92 14.31 9.30
CA SER A 40 1.61 15.32 8.30
C SER A 40 2.10 14.89 6.93
N ASN A 41 1.33 15.25 5.92
CA ASN A 41 1.72 15.11 4.52
C ASN A 41 1.48 16.43 3.77
N SER A 42 1.48 16.37 2.43
CA SER A 42 1.29 17.54 1.57
C SER A 42 -0.13 18.14 1.60
N ARG A 43 -1.13 17.40 2.10
CA ARG A 43 -2.55 17.75 2.06
C ARG A 43 -3.15 18.01 3.43
N PHE A 44 -2.77 17.24 4.43
CA PHE A 44 -3.34 17.30 5.77
C PHE A 44 -2.32 17.01 6.88
N THR A 45 -2.69 17.38 8.09
CA THR A 45 -2.03 17.01 9.34
C THR A 45 -3.07 16.35 10.24
N ALA A 46 -2.76 15.14 10.73
CA ALA A 46 -3.60 14.41 11.68
C ALA A 46 -2.93 14.43 13.06
N ILE A 47 -3.73 14.67 14.09
CA ILE A 47 -3.27 14.89 15.46
C ILE A 47 -4.13 14.04 16.39
N ALA A 48 -3.51 13.09 17.06
CA ALA A 48 -4.16 12.29 18.09
C ALA A 48 -3.84 12.86 19.47
N THR A 49 -4.85 12.89 20.33
CA THR A 49 -4.74 13.35 21.73
C THR A 49 -4.75 12.16 22.69
N LYS A 50 -4.33 12.38 23.94
CA LYS A 50 -4.34 11.34 24.98
C LYS A 50 -5.75 10.88 25.34
N GLU A 51 -6.74 11.73 25.10
CA GLU A 51 -8.13 11.62 25.50
C GLU A 51 -9.02 10.98 24.41
N ARG A 52 -8.39 10.29 23.44
CA ARG A 52 -9.07 9.55 22.35
C ARG A 52 -9.76 10.44 21.32
N MET A 53 -9.26 11.65 21.14
CA MET A 53 -9.70 12.54 20.05
C MET A 53 -8.66 12.57 18.95
N LEU A 54 -9.10 12.43 17.70
CA LEU A 54 -8.32 12.56 16.48
C LEU A 54 -8.81 13.78 15.70
N TYR A 55 -7.92 14.74 15.49
CA TYR A 55 -8.18 15.96 14.72
C TYR A 55 -7.46 15.90 13.39
N ILE A 56 -8.18 16.23 12.31
CA ILE A 56 -7.61 16.30 10.96
C ILE A 56 -7.75 17.73 10.46
N VAL A 57 -6.62 18.36 10.13
CA VAL A 57 -6.54 19.71 9.58
C VAL A 57 -5.87 19.69 8.22
N SER A 58 -6.19 20.65 7.35
CA SER A 58 -5.51 20.82 6.07
C SER A 58 -4.07 21.25 6.29
N SER A 59 -3.26 21.21 5.23
CA SER A 59 -1.88 21.74 5.23
C SER A 59 -1.77 23.21 5.64
N LEU A 60 -2.89 23.95 5.61
CA LEU A 60 -3.00 25.35 6.04
C LEU A 60 -3.77 25.52 7.37
N GLY A 61 -4.00 24.45 8.13
CA GLY A 61 -4.61 24.49 9.46
C GLY A 61 -6.14 24.57 9.51
N ARG A 62 -6.84 24.48 8.37
CA ARG A 62 -8.31 24.43 8.35
C ARG A 62 -8.78 23.05 8.81
N ARG A 63 -9.70 22.97 9.79
CA ARG A 63 -10.31 21.69 10.19
C ARG A 63 -11.04 21.05 8.99
N ILE A 64 -10.67 19.81 8.68
CA ILE A 64 -11.26 19.02 7.58
C ILE A 64 -12.50 18.28 8.09
N SER A 65 -12.46 17.76 9.31
CA SER A 65 -13.55 17.06 9.97
C SER A 65 -13.77 17.60 11.39
N PRO A 66 -14.94 17.33 12.00
CA PRO A 66 -15.07 17.31 13.46
C PRO A 66 -14.02 16.37 14.08
N GLY A 67 -13.73 16.57 15.37
CA GLY A 67 -12.86 15.65 16.11
C GLY A 67 -13.47 14.25 16.10
N LEU A 68 -12.72 13.28 15.58
CA LEU A 68 -13.12 11.89 15.56
C LEU A 68 -12.81 11.26 16.91
N VAL A 69 -13.75 10.48 17.43
CA VAL A 69 -13.57 9.77 18.69
C VAL A 69 -13.00 8.39 18.38
N THR A 70 -11.86 8.06 18.98
CA THR A 70 -11.31 6.70 18.95
C THR A 70 -11.79 5.92 20.17
N ASP A 71 -11.79 4.61 20.06
CA ASP A 71 -12.19 3.67 21.12
C ASP A 71 -11.18 3.62 22.28
N SER A 72 -9.89 3.67 21.96
CA SER A 72 -8.78 3.83 22.90
C SER A 72 -7.73 4.82 22.37
N PRO A 73 -6.75 5.26 23.19
CA PRO A 73 -5.71 6.18 22.74
C PRO A 73 -4.95 5.61 21.55
N VAL A 74 -4.44 6.49 20.69
CA VAL A 74 -3.71 6.10 19.48
C VAL A 74 -2.26 5.72 19.85
N ALA A 75 -1.87 4.49 19.54
CA ALA A 75 -0.54 3.94 19.75
C ALA A 75 0.38 4.19 18.55
N PHE A 76 -0.13 3.92 17.33
CA PHE A 76 0.57 4.13 16.07
C PHE A 76 -0.27 4.96 15.12
N MET A 77 0.40 5.75 14.30
CA MET A 77 -0.26 6.56 13.28
C MET A 77 0.69 6.76 12.10
N ALA A 78 0.15 6.65 10.89
CA ALA A 78 0.87 6.91 9.65
C ALA A 78 -0.09 7.50 8.61
N CYS A 79 0.45 8.22 7.64
CA CYS A 79 -0.29 8.75 6.51
C CYS A 79 0.46 8.49 5.20
N SER A 80 -0.29 8.40 4.10
CA SER A 80 0.33 8.41 2.77
C SER A 80 0.81 9.83 2.46
N LYS A 81 1.51 10.02 1.34
CA LYS A 81 1.95 11.34 0.87
C LYS A 81 0.75 12.25 0.50
N SER A 82 -0.41 11.65 0.25
CA SER A 82 -1.60 12.35 -0.25
C SER A 82 -2.82 12.30 0.67
N LYS A 83 -3.57 11.19 0.68
CA LYS A 83 -4.98 11.17 1.13
C LYS A 83 -5.32 10.14 2.20
N TYR A 84 -4.44 9.19 2.50
CA TYR A 84 -4.75 8.11 3.43
C TYR A 84 -4.16 8.36 4.81
N LEU A 85 -4.92 8.01 5.84
CA LEU A 85 -4.53 8.02 7.23
C LEU A 85 -4.82 6.63 7.80
N VAL A 86 -3.87 6.07 8.55
CA VAL A 86 -4.03 4.83 9.30
C VAL A 86 -3.62 5.06 10.75
N ILE A 87 -4.37 4.48 11.68
CA ILE A 87 -4.06 4.47 13.11
C ILE A 87 -4.19 3.06 13.66
N ILE A 88 -3.42 2.75 14.70
CA ILE A 88 -3.65 1.62 15.60
C ILE A 88 -3.81 2.17 17.00
N CYS A 89 -4.89 1.77 17.66
CA CYS A 89 -5.26 2.16 19.00
C CYS A 89 -4.72 1.15 20.04
N ASP A 90 -4.58 1.58 21.29
CA ASP A 90 -4.06 0.76 22.43
C ASP A 90 -4.80 -0.56 22.65
N ASN A 91 -6.05 -0.69 22.20
CA ASN A 91 -6.84 -1.92 22.23
C ASN A 91 -6.64 -2.83 21.01
N CYS A 92 -5.62 -2.54 20.19
CA CYS A 92 -5.30 -3.21 18.93
C CYS A 92 -6.38 -3.08 17.83
N ASN A 93 -7.29 -2.11 17.93
CA ASN A 93 -8.14 -1.76 16.79
C ASN A 93 -7.36 -0.86 15.82
N MET A 94 -7.47 -1.18 14.54
CA MET A 94 -6.85 -0.45 13.45
C MET A 94 -7.92 0.16 12.56
N TYR A 95 -7.75 1.45 12.30
CA TYR A 95 -8.64 2.20 11.45
C TYR A 95 -7.85 2.85 10.33
N ALA A 96 -8.39 2.83 9.11
CA ALA A 96 -7.86 3.59 8.00
C ALA A 96 -8.96 4.37 7.28
N TRP A 97 -8.63 5.58 6.87
CA TRP A 97 -9.54 6.48 6.18
C TRP A 97 -8.92 7.07 4.92
N ASN A 98 -9.76 7.26 3.91
CA ASN A 98 -9.52 8.21 2.86
C ASN A 98 -9.98 9.58 3.36
N VAL A 99 -9.03 10.42 3.77
CA VAL A 99 -9.31 11.75 4.33
C VAL A 99 -9.95 12.67 3.29
N ALA A 100 -9.63 12.49 2.00
CA ALA A 100 -10.18 13.31 0.93
C ALA A 100 -11.68 13.04 0.69
N THR A 101 -12.10 11.78 0.80
CA THR A 101 -13.52 11.39 0.64
C THR A 101 -14.25 11.23 1.97
N GLN A 102 -13.55 11.34 3.10
CA GLN A 102 -14.06 11.10 4.46
C GLN A 102 -14.70 9.71 4.62
N GLN A 103 -14.12 8.71 3.96
CA GLN A 103 -14.59 7.32 4.01
C GLN A 103 -13.65 6.44 4.81
N CYS A 104 -14.22 5.56 5.64
CA CYS A 104 -13.48 4.48 6.27
C CYS A 104 -13.19 3.38 5.23
N ILE A 105 -11.96 2.92 5.20
CA ILE A 105 -11.46 1.86 4.31
C ILE A 105 -11.30 0.57 5.10
N VAL A 106 -10.81 0.69 6.33
CA VAL A 106 -10.51 -0.44 7.20
C VAL A 106 -10.94 -0.10 8.62
N ASP A 107 -11.61 -1.06 9.24
CA ASP A 107 -12.00 -1.10 10.64
C ASP A 107 -11.90 -2.57 11.08
N ILE A 108 -10.76 -2.93 11.67
CA ILE A 108 -10.47 -4.30 12.11
C ILE A 108 -9.66 -4.31 13.40
N ASN A 109 -9.65 -5.46 14.06
CA ASN A 109 -8.72 -5.72 15.15
C ASN A 109 -7.47 -6.45 14.62
N VAL A 110 -6.27 -6.04 15.05
CA VAL A 110 -5.00 -6.61 14.57
C VAL A 110 -4.45 -7.76 15.42
N VAL A 111 -5.16 -8.18 16.48
CA VAL A 111 -4.72 -9.26 17.36
C VAL A 111 -4.43 -10.56 16.60
N ASP A 112 -5.20 -10.87 15.56
CA ASP A 112 -5.02 -12.10 14.78
C ASP A 112 -3.66 -12.14 14.08
N VAL A 113 -3.26 -11.07 13.39
CA VAL A 113 -1.94 -11.01 12.74
C VAL A 113 -0.81 -10.95 13.76
N LEU A 114 -1.02 -10.29 14.90
CA LEU A 114 -0.05 -10.28 15.99
C LEU A 114 0.10 -11.66 16.65
N SER A 115 -0.93 -12.51 16.63
CA SER A 115 -0.86 -13.87 17.16
C SER A 115 0.08 -14.76 16.34
N VAL A 116 0.11 -14.60 15.01
CA VAL A 116 1.04 -15.31 14.12
C VAL A 116 2.49 -14.96 14.45
N LEU A 117 2.75 -13.75 14.93
CA LEU A 117 4.08 -13.32 15.36
C LEU A 117 4.51 -13.89 16.71
N LYS A 118 3.58 -14.46 17.49
CA LYS A 118 3.83 -14.98 18.85
C LYS A 118 4.26 -16.45 18.89
N ASP A 119 4.37 -17.15 17.75
CA ASP A 119 4.84 -18.56 17.69
C ASP A 119 6.33 -18.75 18.03
N ARG A 120 7.01 -17.71 18.55
CA ARG A 120 8.36 -17.76 19.13
C ARG A 120 8.33 -17.07 20.52
N PRO A 121 9.01 -17.65 21.52
CA PRO A 121 8.42 -17.98 22.82
C PRO A 121 8.00 -16.77 23.68
N GLN A 122 6.81 -16.93 24.27
CA GLN A 122 6.28 -16.48 25.57
C GLN A 122 6.86 -15.20 26.22
N ASP A 123 5.95 -14.33 26.69
CA ASP A 123 6.16 -13.13 27.53
C ASP A 123 6.20 -11.75 26.85
N ILE A 124 5.52 -11.56 25.72
CA ILE A 124 5.22 -10.20 25.28
C ILE A 124 3.96 -9.71 25.99
N ALA A 125 4.17 -9.03 27.13
CA ALA A 125 3.12 -8.37 27.92
C ALA A 125 2.41 -7.25 27.13
N ASN A 126 3.07 -6.70 26.11
CA ASN A 126 2.56 -5.60 25.30
C ASN A 126 2.56 -5.94 23.80
N PRO A 127 1.40 -6.14 23.15
CA PRO A 127 1.32 -6.48 21.72
C PRO A 127 1.99 -5.46 20.79
N PHE A 128 2.20 -4.22 21.24
CA PHE A 128 2.85 -3.17 20.46
C PHE A 128 4.36 -3.35 20.31
N GLU A 129 5.02 -4.15 21.15
CA GLU A 129 6.45 -4.47 20.98
C GLU A 129 6.71 -5.32 19.73
N LEU A 130 5.67 -5.99 19.23
CA LEU A 130 5.73 -6.78 18.01
C LEU A 130 5.77 -5.89 16.75
N ILE A 131 5.29 -4.64 16.84
CA ILE A 131 5.14 -3.74 15.70
C ILE A 131 6.35 -2.81 15.66
N SER A 132 7.16 -2.93 14.60
CA SER A 132 8.30 -2.04 14.39
C SER A 132 7.89 -0.77 13.65
N SER A 133 6.99 -0.88 12.66
CA SER A 133 6.51 0.26 11.90
C SER A 133 5.15 0.02 11.24
N LEU A 134 4.49 1.13 10.91
CA LEU A 134 3.19 1.18 10.24
C LEU A 134 3.27 2.16 9.08
N GLY A 135 2.68 1.80 7.95
CA GLY A 135 2.62 2.64 6.76
C GLY A 135 1.34 2.40 5.96
N VAL A 136 1.09 3.29 5.00
CA VAL A 136 0.00 3.16 4.04
C VAL A 136 0.45 3.68 2.68
N THR A 137 0.16 2.93 1.62
CA THR A 137 0.55 3.25 0.25
C THR A 137 -0.31 4.39 -0.35
N GLU A 138 0.06 4.90 -1.53
CA GLU A 138 -0.73 5.92 -2.25
C GLU A 138 -2.03 5.35 -2.83
N GLU A 139 -2.13 4.02 -2.89
CA GLU A 139 -3.27 3.25 -3.35
C GLU A 139 -4.18 2.85 -2.18
N GLY A 140 -3.71 3.01 -0.94
CA GLY A 140 -4.49 2.79 0.29
C GLY A 140 -4.27 1.41 0.92
N THR A 141 -3.25 0.67 0.48
CA THR A 141 -2.86 -0.59 1.12
C THR A 141 -2.11 -0.27 2.42
N ILE A 142 -2.56 -0.86 3.52
CA ILE A 142 -1.90 -0.71 4.82
C ILE A 142 -0.78 -1.74 4.91
N VAL A 143 0.38 -1.30 5.40
CA VAL A 143 1.55 -2.16 5.60
C VAL A 143 1.99 -2.07 7.05
N MET A 144 2.12 -3.22 7.69
CA MET A 144 2.63 -3.35 9.05
C MET A 144 3.92 -4.17 9.01
N GLN A 145 4.97 -3.64 9.63
CA GLN A 145 6.22 -4.36 9.80
C GLN A 145 6.33 -4.86 11.24
N ALA A 146 6.70 -6.13 11.37
CA ALA A 146 7.02 -6.74 12.65
C ALA A 146 8.48 -6.44 13.04
N TYR A 147 8.77 -6.51 14.34
CA TYR A 147 10.14 -6.45 14.86
C TYR A 147 11.04 -7.59 14.34
N THR A 148 10.46 -8.72 13.94
CA THR A 148 11.17 -9.84 13.31
C THR A 148 11.71 -9.49 11.92
N GLY A 149 11.26 -8.38 11.35
CA GLY A 149 11.53 -7.96 9.98
C GLY A 149 10.49 -8.44 8.96
N GLU A 150 9.57 -9.32 9.36
CA GLU A 150 8.43 -9.71 8.52
C GLU A 150 7.52 -8.51 8.25
N SER A 151 6.95 -8.44 7.04
CA SER A 151 6.00 -7.38 6.69
C SER A 151 4.70 -7.98 6.18
N PHE A 152 3.59 -7.38 6.61
CA PHE A 152 2.24 -7.78 6.27
C PHE A 152 1.53 -6.62 5.60
N ALA A 153 0.84 -6.90 4.50
CA ALA A 153 -0.06 -5.97 3.84
C ALA A 153 -1.50 -6.40 4.11
N TYR A 154 -2.37 -5.45 4.43
CA TYR A 154 -3.80 -5.75 4.57
C TYR A 154 -4.50 -5.53 3.22
N ASP A 155 -5.02 -6.60 2.63
CA ASP A 155 -5.87 -6.49 1.45
C ASP A 155 -7.31 -6.21 1.87
N ALA A 156 -7.72 -4.94 1.77
CA ALA A 156 -9.04 -4.48 2.14
C ALA A 156 -10.14 -4.82 1.10
N LEU A 157 -9.78 -5.07 -0.17
CA LEU A 157 -10.76 -5.20 -1.26
C LEU A 157 -11.14 -6.66 -1.52
N SER A 158 -10.14 -7.52 -1.71
CA SER A 158 -10.38 -8.90 -2.18
C SER A 158 -10.52 -9.86 -1.01
N TRP A 159 -9.46 -9.97 -0.20
CA TRP A 159 -9.38 -11.01 0.83
C TRP A 159 -9.87 -10.57 2.22
N LYS A 160 -9.88 -9.25 2.50
CA LYS A 160 -10.14 -8.69 3.85
C LYS A 160 -9.29 -9.36 4.92
N SER A 161 -8.03 -9.58 4.60
CA SER A 161 -7.09 -10.34 5.42
C SER A 161 -5.66 -9.81 5.28
N TRP A 162 -4.81 -10.19 6.23
CA TRP A 162 -3.39 -9.91 6.21
C TRP A 162 -2.67 -10.90 5.30
N VAL A 163 -1.90 -10.35 4.37
CA VAL A 163 -1.04 -11.10 3.45
C VAL A 163 0.41 -10.83 3.84
N ARG A 164 1.21 -11.88 4.00
CA ARG A 164 2.66 -11.73 4.22
C ARG A 164 3.31 -11.32 2.91
N VAL A 165 3.95 -10.15 2.90
CA VAL A 165 4.61 -9.57 1.71
C VAL A 165 6.13 -9.56 1.82
N MET A 166 6.68 -9.71 3.03
CA MET A 166 8.11 -9.87 3.25
C MET A 166 8.36 -10.92 4.32
N ASP A 167 9.28 -11.84 4.03
CA ASP A 167 9.90 -12.73 5.00
C ASP A 167 11.43 -12.57 4.91
N PRO A 168 12.10 -12.06 5.96
CA PRO A 168 13.54 -11.87 5.98
C PRO A 168 14.35 -13.15 5.73
N ASN A 169 13.76 -14.32 6.00
CA ASN A 169 14.44 -15.60 5.81
C ASN A 169 14.37 -16.09 4.36
N LEU A 170 13.42 -15.58 3.57
CA LEU A 170 13.18 -16.00 2.19
C LEU A 170 13.57 -14.92 1.17
N PHE A 171 13.50 -13.63 1.51
CA PHE A 171 13.63 -12.54 0.53
C PHE A 171 14.63 -11.46 0.94
N SER A 172 15.81 -11.42 0.29
CA SER A 172 16.81 -10.36 0.50
C SER A 172 16.48 -9.06 -0.27
N ALA A 173 15.69 -9.14 -1.34
CA ALA A 173 15.52 -8.04 -2.31
C ALA A 173 14.42 -7.02 -1.96
N TYR A 174 13.44 -7.36 -1.11
CA TYR A 174 12.33 -6.45 -0.80
C TYR A 174 12.65 -5.39 0.27
N LYS A 175 13.87 -5.44 0.85
CA LYS A 175 14.33 -4.51 1.90
C LYS A 175 14.20 -3.03 1.51
N SER A 176 14.26 -2.67 0.23
CA SER A 176 14.18 -1.26 -0.22
C SER A 176 12.76 -0.72 -0.51
N PHE A 177 11.73 -1.56 -0.62
CA PHE A 177 10.36 -1.05 -0.80
C PHE A 177 9.72 -0.69 0.54
N SER A 178 9.99 -1.52 1.55
CA SER A 178 9.66 -1.27 2.96
C SER A 178 10.06 0.15 3.39
N SER A 179 11.27 0.61 3.08
CA SER A 179 11.69 1.98 3.46
C SER A 179 10.94 3.13 2.78
N LYS A 180 10.28 2.93 1.62
CA LYS A 180 9.50 3.98 0.92
C LYS A 180 8.06 4.13 1.39
N VAL A 181 7.45 3.03 1.84
CA VAL A 181 6.07 3.02 2.38
C VAL A 181 6.07 3.37 3.86
N LEU A 182 7.17 3.06 4.56
CA LEU A 182 7.32 3.26 6.01
C LEU A 182 7.87 4.65 6.38
N THR A 183 8.08 5.56 5.42
CA THR A 183 8.67 6.90 5.68
C THR A 183 7.72 7.89 6.36
N SER A 184 6.51 7.47 6.74
CA SER A 184 5.57 8.26 7.53
C SER A 184 5.59 7.84 9.00
N ALA A 185 6.76 7.80 9.63
CA ALA A 185 6.82 7.60 11.08
C ALA A 185 6.20 8.81 11.80
N ALA A 186 5.20 8.58 12.66
CA ALA A 186 4.67 9.60 13.55
C ALA A 186 5.80 10.26 14.34
N VAL A 187 5.80 11.59 14.37
CA VAL A 187 6.69 12.32 15.27
C VAL A 187 6.05 12.23 16.65
N LYS A 188 6.62 11.40 17.53
CA LYS A 188 6.32 11.46 18.95
C LYS A 188 6.76 12.83 19.44
N LEU A 189 5.83 13.63 19.96
CA LEU A 189 6.09 15.03 20.34
C LEU A 189 7.01 15.19 21.58
N ASP A 190 7.69 14.12 22.02
CA ASP A 190 8.75 14.14 23.02
C ASP A 190 10.08 13.62 22.40
N LEU A 191 11.07 14.52 22.40
CA LEU A 191 12.54 14.42 22.23
C LEU A 191 13.20 13.14 21.66
N THR A 192 14.25 13.39 20.84
CA THR A 192 15.29 12.50 20.26
C THR A 192 14.91 11.68 19.01
N LEU A 193 15.03 12.36 17.86
CA LEU A 193 15.00 11.82 16.50
C LEU A 193 16.29 11.01 16.20
N GLN A 194 16.16 9.70 16.02
CA GLN A 194 17.08 8.96 15.14
C GLN A 194 16.40 8.85 13.78
N GLN A 195 16.74 9.78 12.89
CA GLN A 195 16.39 9.71 11.48
C GLN A 195 17.22 8.60 10.84
N MET A 196 16.59 7.49 10.47
CA MET A 196 17.19 6.56 9.52
C MET A 196 17.04 7.12 8.10
N SER A 197 18.19 7.22 7.45
CA SER A 197 18.46 7.91 6.20
C SER A 197 17.66 7.38 5.00
N GLU A 198 17.14 8.29 4.18
CA GLU A 198 16.41 8.07 2.93
C GLU A 198 17.24 7.37 1.81
N HIS A 199 18.51 7.04 2.08
CA HIS A 199 19.50 6.68 1.06
C HIS A 199 19.36 5.24 0.49
N ASP A 200 18.79 4.29 1.25
CA ASP A 200 18.81 2.86 0.85
C ASP A 200 17.57 2.43 0.03
N ALA A 201 16.57 3.29 -0.06
CA ALA A 201 15.30 3.05 -0.73
C ALA A 201 15.37 3.20 -2.26
N LEU A 202 16.30 4.02 -2.74
CA LEU A 202 16.42 4.42 -4.14
C LEU A 202 17.23 3.43 -4.99
N GLU A 203 17.99 2.55 -4.35
CA GLU A 203 18.96 1.65 -4.99
C GLU A 203 18.30 0.55 -5.84
N LEU A 204 17.23 -0.11 -5.37
CA LEU A 204 16.61 -1.21 -6.12
C LEU A 204 15.81 -0.77 -7.37
N SER A 205 15.27 0.46 -7.37
CA SER A 205 14.66 1.07 -8.57
C SER A 205 15.69 1.40 -9.65
N LYS A 206 16.98 1.38 -9.31
CA LYS A 206 18.10 1.70 -10.19
C LYS A 206 19.00 0.50 -10.45
N LYS A 207 18.77 -0.65 -9.81
CA LYS A 207 19.53 -1.87 -10.10
C LYS A 207 19.17 -2.35 -11.51
N PRO A 208 20.16 -2.57 -12.39
CA PRO A 208 19.89 -3.06 -13.72
C PRO A 208 19.25 -4.45 -13.64
N MET A 209 18.26 -4.72 -14.49
CA MET A 209 17.52 -6.00 -14.57
C MET A 209 18.43 -7.24 -14.59
N ARG A 210 19.65 -7.12 -15.11
CA ARG A 210 20.67 -8.19 -15.11
C ARG A 210 21.06 -8.65 -13.70
N MET A 211 21.13 -7.75 -12.73
CA MET A 211 21.50 -8.09 -11.34
C MET A 211 20.35 -8.77 -10.58
N LEU A 212 19.10 -8.46 -10.95
CA LEU A 212 17.91 -9.12 -10.40
C LEU A 212 17.73 -10.54 -10.97
N ARG A 213 18.21 -10.77 -12.21
CA ARG A 213 18.13 -12.06 -12.89
C ARG A 213 18.97 -13.15 -12.23
N ASP A 214 20.14 -12.78 -11.69
CA ASP A 214 21.09 -13.73 -11.10
C ASP A 214 20.81 -14.02 -9.61
N THR A 215 19.79 -13.39 -9.01
CA THR A 215 19.56 -13.41 -7.55
C THR A 215 18.27 -14.09 -7.12
N HIS A 216 17.37 -14.44 -8.04
CA HIS A 216 16.05 -14.96 -7.71
C HIS A 216 15.74 -16.23 -8.49
N GLU A 217 15.23 -17.25 -7.79
CA GLU A 217 14.69 -18.47 -8.39
C GLU A 217 13.23 -18.26 -8.83
N GLU A 218 12.68 -19.20 -9.61
CA GLU A 218 11.32 -19.09 -10.17
C GLU A 218 10.24 -18.92 -9.08
N GLU A 219 10.33 -19.67 -7.99
CA GLU A 219 9.39 -19.61 -6.86
C GLU A 219 9.44 -18.26 -6.12
N ASP A 220 10.62 -17.62 -6.09
CA ASP A 220 10.78 -16.30 -5.51
C ASP A 220 10.02 -15.25 -6.33
N LEU A 221 10.06 -15.36 -7.66
CA LEU A 221 9.43 -14.40 -8.57
C LEU A 221 7.90 -14.40 -8.45
N GLU A 222 7.29 -15.57 -8.24
CA GLU A 222 5.83 -15.66 -8.01
C GLU A 222 5.43 -15.00 -6.72
N THR A 223 6.19 -15.27 -5.65
CA THR A 223 5.94 -14.64 -4.35
C THR A 223 6.14 -13.13 -4.44
N LEU A 224 7.15 -12.67 -5.18
CA LEU A 224 7.41 -11.24 -5.41
C LEU A 224 6.31 -10.58 -6.27
N MET A 225 5.77 -11.27 -7.26
CA MET A 225 4.63 -10.79 -8.04
C MET A 225 3.37 -10.68 -7.18
N ALA A 226 3.06 -11.71 -6.39
CA ALA A 226 1.91 -11.71 -5.48
C ALA A 226 2.03 -10.60 -4.41
N ALA A 227 3.23 -10.40 -3.86
CA ALA A 227 3.50 -9.31 -2.93
C ALA A 227 3.33 -7.93 -3.58
N ALA A 228 3.82 -7.75 -4.81
CA ALA A 228 3.66 -6.51 -5.56
C ALA A 228 2.18 -6.22 -5.88
N ASP A 229 1.40 -7.25 -6.19
CA ASP A 229 -0.04 -7.14 -6.42
C ASP A 229 -0.79 -6.72 -5.16
N ALA A 230 -0.53 -7.38 -4.02
CA ALA A 230 -1.11 -7.05 -2.72
C ALA A 230 -0.81 -5.59 -2.31
N LEU A 231 0.41 -5.11 -2.63
CA LEU A 231 0.84 -3.74 -2.37
C LEU A 231 0.39 -2.73 -3.41
N LYS A 232 -0.27 -3.20 -4.48
CA LYS A 232 -0.70 -2.40 -5.63
C LYS A 232 0.45 -1.62 -6.28
N ASP A 233 1.66 -2.20 -6.28
CA ASP A 233 2.82 -1.62 -6.96
C ASP A 233 2.94 -2.17 -8.38
N ALA A 234 2.32 -1.44 -9.31
CA ALA A 234 2.34 -1.77 -10.72
C ALA A 234 3.76 -1.84 -11.32
N ARG A 235 4.71 -1.05 -10.83
CA ARG A 235 6.08 -1.03 -11.39
C ARG A 235 6.86 -2.27 -10.96
N ALA A 236 6.78 -2.61 -9.67
CA ALA A 236 7.39 -3.82 -9.15
C ALA A 236 6.81 -5.06 -9.83
N TYR A 237 5.47 -5.15 -9.91
CA TYR A 237 4.78 -6.26 -10.58
C TYR A 237 5.27 -6.44 -12.03
N LYS A 238 5.33 -5.35 -12.80
CA LYS A 238 5.82 -5.40 -14.20
C LYS A 238 7.25 -5.92 -14.32
N ASN A 239 8.14 -5.50 -13.43
CA ASN A 239 9.54 -5.92 -13.48
C ASN A 239 9.68 -7.41 -13.13
N TYR A 240 8.99 -7.88 -12.09
CA TYR A 240 9.01 -9.28 -11.70
C TYR A 240 8.33 -10.18 -12.74
N ALA A 241 7.20 -9.76 -13.30
CA ALA A 241 6.53 -10.50 -14.37
C ALA A 241 7.41 -10.67 -15.62
N LYS A 242 8.22 -9.68 -15.98
CA LYS A 242 9.19 -9.80 -17.08
C LYS A 242 10.28 -10.83 -16.81
N LEU A 243 10.78 -10.88 -15.57
CA LEU A 243 11.75 -11.90 -15.16
C LEU A 243 11.11 -13.29 -15.11
N PHE A 244 9.88 -13.37 -14.61
CA PHE A 244 9.11 -14.61 -14.52
C PHE A 244 8.94 -15.24 -15.90
N VAL A 245 8.38 -14.52 -16.88
CA VAL A 245 8.18 -15.08 -18.22
C VAL A 245 9.49 -15.51 -18.93
N GLU A 246 10.63 -14.94 -18.54
CA GLU A 246 11.93 -15.36 -19.05
C GLU A 246 12.43 -16.67 -18.42
N GLN A 247 12.13 -16.92 -17.16
CA GLN A 247 12.70 -18.02 -16.38
C GLN A 247 11.76 -19.23 -16.27
N THR A 248 10.46 -19.01 -16.40
CA THR A 248 9.42 -20.01 -16.16
C THR A 248 9.30 -21.06 -17.28
N ALA A 249 8.93 -22.28 -16.88
CA ALA A 249 8.60 -23.37 -17.79
C ALA A 249 7.37 -23.08 -18.67
N HIS A 250 7.33 -23.72 -19.83
CA HIS A 250 6.36 -23.45 -20.89
C HIS A 250 4.87 -23.63 -20.47
N ASP A 251 4.56 -24.63 -19.64
CA ASP A 251 3.16 -24.92 -19.27
C ASP A 251 2.62 -23.91 -18.25
N LYS A 252 3.44 -23.52 -17.28
CA LYS A 252 3.10 -22.49 -16.28
C LYS A 252 3.01 -21.09 -16.91
N LEU A 253 3.83 -20.83 -17.93
CA LEU A 253 3.72 -19.61 -18.75
C LEU A 253 2.35 -19.52 -19.45
N LYS A 254 1.85 -20.63 -20.00
CA LYS A 254 0.52 -20.67 -20.63
C LYS A 254 -0.58 -20.40 -19.61
N GLU A 255 -0.53 -21.06 -18.46
CA GLU A 255 -1.50 -20.81 -17.38
C GLU A 255 -1.53 -19.33 -17.00
N TYR A 256 -0.37 -18.71 -16.80
CA TYR A 256 -0.30 -17.29 -16.48
C TYR A 256 -0.86 -16.40 -17.60
N PHE A 257 -0.57 -16.70 -18.86
CA PHE A 257 -1.14 -15.95 -19.99
C PHE A 257 -2.64 -16.15 -20.15
N ASP A 258 -3.17 -17.34 -19.88
CA ASP A 258 -4.60 -17.63 -19.87
C ASP A 258 -5.32 -16.85 -18.76
N GLN A 259 -4.70 -16.71 -17.58
CA GLN A 259 -5.18 -15.84 -16.49
C GLN A 259 -5.21 -14.36 -16.90
N LEU A 260 -4.20 -13.88 -17.66
CA LEU A 260 -4.18 -12.52 -18.19
C LEU A 260 -5.20 -12.29 -19.32
N LEU A 261 -5.46 -13.31 -20.15
CA LEU A 261 -6.45 -13.27 -21.23
C LEU A 261 -7.90 -13.35 -20.74
N MET A 262 -8.10 -13.89 -19.55
CA MET A 262 -9.38 -14.20 -18.94
C MET A 262 -10.13 -15.37 -19.58
N SER A 263 -9.65 -16.57 -19.28
CA SER A 263 -10.57 -17.66 -18.97
C SER A 263 -11.09 -17.39 -17.54
N GLU A 264 -12.20 -16.69 -17.26
CA GLU A 264 -13.52 -16.75 -17.88
C GLU A 264 -14.20 -15.37 -17.97
N ALA A 265 -14.52 -14.93 -19.19
CA ALA A 265 -15.65 -14.04 -19.42
C ALA A 265 -16.98 -14.78 -19.14
N ARG A 266 -17.33 -15.03 -17.87
CA ARG A 266 -18.62 -15.58 -17.49
C ARG A 266 -19.35 -14.74 -16.44
N LYS A 267 -20.27 -13.93 -16.96
CA LYS A 267 -21.56 -13.55 -16.33
C LYS A 267 -21.48 -12.78 -15.01
N SER A 268 -20.80 -11.63 -15.00
CA SER A 268 -21.23 -10.55 -14.10
C SER A 268 -22.01 -9.53 -14.90
N SER A 269 -23.27 -9.30 -14.54
CA SER A 269 -24.14 -8.25 -15.09
C SER A 269 -23.92 -6.89 -14.43
N ASP A 270 -22.85 -6.75 -13.62
CA ASP A 270 -22.49 -5.52 -12.92
C ASP A 270 -21.22 -4.91 -13.55
N PRO A 271 -21.34 -3.81 -14.31
CA PRO A 271 -20.22 -3.19 -15.02
C PRO A 271 -19.13 -2.68 -14.07
N ASP A 272 -19.46 -2.26 -12.85
CA ASP A 272 -18.47 -1.71 -11.91
C ASP A 272 -17.58 -2.81 -11.32
N ARG A 273 -18.12 -4.01 -11.08
CA ARG A 273 -17.34 -5.17 -10.63
C ARG A 273 -16.42 -5.73 -11.70
N LEU A 274 -16.85 -5.64 -12.96
CA LEU A 274 -16.03 -6.02 -14.09
C LEU A 274 -14.73 -5.22 -14.08
N PHE A 275 -14.77 -3.88 -14.02
CA PHE A 275 -13.57 -3.03 -14.06
C PHE A 275 -12.52 -3.32 -12.97
N GLU A 276 -12.92 -3.68 -11.76
CA GLU A 276 -11.97 -4.06 -10.70
C GLU A 276 -11.35 -5.46 -10.93
N GLU A 277 -12.11 -6.41 -11.48
CA GLU A 277 -11.60 -7.75 -11.84
C GLU A 277 -10.52 -7.71 -12.95
N PHE A 278 -10.53 -6.69 -13.82
CA PHE A 278 -9.55 -6.53 -14.91
C PHE A 278 -8.22 -5.89 -14.48
N GLN A 279 -8.11 -5.33 -13.27
CA GLN A 279 -6.92 -4.59 -12.85
C GLN A 279 -5.99 -5.45 -11.99
N LEU A 280 -4.73 -5.57 -12.41
CA LEU A 280 -3.62 -6.10 -11.61
C LEU A 280 -2.86 -4.97 -10.94
N ALA A 281 -2.37 -5.19 -9.72
CA ALA A 281 -1.61 -4.25 -8.91
C ALA A 281 -2.24 -2.84 -8.88
N GLY A 282 -3.58 -2.80 -8.80
CA GLY A 282 -4.39 -1.59 -8.67
C GLY A 282 -4.48 -0.65 -9.89
N SER A 283 -3.77 -0.92 -11.00
CA SER A 283 -3.80 -0.03 -12.17
C SER A 283 -3.39 -0.66 -13.50
N ILE A 284 -2.87 -1.90 -13.50
CA ILE A 284 -2.43 -2.57 -14.71
C ILE A 284 -3.63 -3.27 -15.36
N ASP A 285 -3.94 -2.88 -16.60
CA ASP A 285 -4.85 -3.67 -17.43
C ASP A 285 -4.17 -5.01 -17.84
N ARG A 286 -4.83 -6.13 -17.52
CA ARG A 286 -4.31 -7.48 -17.78
C ARG A 286 -3.96 -7.72 -19.25
N ARG A 287 -4.74 -7.19 -20.19
CA ARG A 287 -4.54 -7.40 -21.63
C ARG A 287 -3.37 -6.57 -22.14
N ASN A 288 -3.25 -5.32 -21.69
CA ASN A 288 -2.09 -4.49 -21.98
C ASN A 288 -0.81 -5.12 -21.40
N MET A 289 -0.88 -5.70 -20.21
CA MET A 289 0.23 -6.43 -19.61
C MET A 289 0.65 -7.63 -20.45
N LEU A 290 -0.32 -8.42 -20.93
CA LEU A 290 -0.03 -9.53 -21.83
C LEU A 290 0.65 -9.04 -23.12
N GLY A 291 0.14 -7.97 -23.73
CA GLY A 291 0.77 -7.35 -24.90
C GLY A 291 2.23 -6.94 -24.66
N GLU A 292 2.51 -6.30 -23.51
CA GLU A 292 3.87 -5.92 -23.11
C GLU A 292 4.77 -7.16 -22.91
N LEU A 293 4.27 -8.22 -22.29
CA LEU A 293 5.03 -9.45 -22.06
C LEU A 293 5.30 -10.23 -23.34
N LEU A 294 4.33 -10.32 -24.25
CA LEU A 294 4.51 -10.95 -25.56
C LEU A 294 5.57 -10.22 -26.39
N PHE A 295 5.52 -8.88 -26.38
CA PHE A 295 6.55 -8.06 -27.05
C PHE A 295 7.94 -8.29 -26.44
N HIS A 296 8.03 -8.40 -25.10
CA HIS A 296 9.27 -8.68 -24.40
C HIS A 296 9.85 -10.07 -24.73
N LEU A 297 9.02 -11.11 -24.77
CA LEU A 297 9.43 -12.46 -25.16
C LEU A 297 9.91 -12.52 -26.62
N LYS A 298 9.23 -11.77 -27.51
CA LYS A 298 9.61 -11.65 -28.92
C LYS A 298 10.99 -11.02 -29.11
N GLN A 299 11.29 -9.97 -28.36
CA GLN A 299 12.63 -9.34 -28.39
C GLN A 299 13.73 -10.29 -27.91
N ASN A 300 13.40 -11.16 -26.96
CA ASN A 300 14.32 -12.14 -26.40
C ASN A 300 14.35 -13.47 -27.16
N GLU A 301 13.63 -13.58 -28.28
CA GLU A 301 13.51 -14.79 -29.11
C GLU A 301 13.07 -16.05 -28.32
N LYS A 302 12.26 -15.87 -27.27
CA LYS A 302 11.76 -16.95 -26.42
C LYS A 302 10.33 -17.34 -26.78
N TYR A 303 10.08 -18.65 -26.80
CA TYR A 303 8.74 -19.25 -26.98
C TYR A 303 7.95 -18.72 -28.20
N PRO A 304 8.51 -18.78 -29.43
CA PRO A 304 7.89 -18.18 -30.62
C PRO A 304 6.48 -18.71 -30.90
N ASP A 305 6.22 -20.00 -30.66
CA ASP A 305 4.92 -20.63 -30.87
C ASP A 305 3.85 -20.09 -29.92
N VAL A 306 4.22 -19.85 -28.64
CA VAL A 306 3.35 -19.25 -27.63
C VAL A 306 3.06 -17.81 -28.01
N VAL A 307 4.10 -17.03 -28.34
CA VAL A 307 3.94 -15.62 -28.72
C VAL A 307 2.97 -15.48 -29.89
N GLN A 308 3.14 -16.27 -30.96
CA GLN A 308 2.26 -16.21 -32.12
C GLN A 308 0.81 -16.61 -31.80
N SER A 309 0.62 -17.61 -30.94
CA SER A 309 -0.71 -18.09 -30.55
C SER A 309 -1.46 -17.05 -29.74
N TYR A 310 -0.81 -16.45 -28.74
CA TYR A 310 -1.39 -15.46 -27.86
C TYR A 310 -1.55 -14.08 -28.53
N GLU A 311 -0.66 -13.69 -29.45
CA GLU A 311 -0.84 -12.49 -30.31
C GLU A 311 -2.12 -12.62 -31.15
N LYS A 312 -2.38 -13.79 -31.74
CA LYS A 312 -3.63 -14.05 -32.51
C LYS A 312 -4.86 -13.96 -31.61
N LEU A 313 -4.82 -14.58 -30.43
CA LEU A 313 -5.93 -14.55 -29.46
C LEU A 313 -6.23 -13.13 -28.99
N LEU A 314 -5.18 -12.38 -28.62
CA LEU A 314 -5.31 -10.99 -28.21
C LEU A 314 -5.97 -10.16 -29.31
N ASN A 315 -5.46 -10.22 -30.55
CA ASN A 315 -6.00 -9.48 -31.70
C ASN A 315 -7.45 -9.83 -32.05
N ASN A 316 -7.86 -11.09 -31.86
CA ASN A 316 -9.25 -11.51 -32.11
C ASN A 316 -10.21 -10.95 -31.04
N LEU A 317 -9.76 -10.78 -29.80
CA LEU A 317 -10.57 -10.20 -28.73
C LEU A 317 -10.72 -8.67 -28.86
N TRP A 318 -9.71 -7.96 -29.39
CA TRP A 318 -9.83 -6.53 -29.72
C TRP A 318 -10.88 -6.22 -30.81
N ARG A 319 -11.39 -7.25 -31.50
CA ARG A 319 -12.45 -7.10 -32.52
C ARG A 319 -13.87 -7.23 -31.98
N ILE A 320 -14.04 -7.54 -30.70
CA ILE A 320 -15.36 -7.55 -30.05
C ILE A 320 -15.55 -6.14 -29.44
N PRO A 321 -16.51 -5.34 -29.93
CA PRO A 321 -16.77 -4.03 -29.34
C PRO A 321 -17.22 -4.22 -27.90
N VAL A 322 -16.58 -3.51 -26.97
CA VAL A 322 -17.05 -3.36 -25.60
C VAL A 322 -18.42 -2.68 -25.67
N GLN A 323 -19.48 -3.45 -25.48
CA GLN A 323 -20.84 -3.05 -25.11
C GLN A 323 -21.21 -1.58 -25.45
N GLY A 324 -21.33 -1.28 -26.75
CA GLY A 324 -21.80 0.02 -27.25
C GLY A 324 -22.61 -0.06 -28.54
N ASP A 325 -22.56 -1.18 -29.26
CA ASP A 325 -23.18 -1.35 -30.59
C ASP A 325 -24.14 -2.55 -30.65
N LEU A 326 -24.83 -2.87 -29.55
CA LEU A 326 -25.91 -3.88 -29.58
C LEU A 326 -27.27 -3.30 -29.99
N ASP A 327 -27.42 -1.96 -30.06
CA ASP A 327 -28.67 -1.33 -30.49
C ASP A 327 -28.84 -1.23 -32.02
N ASN A 328 -27.80 -1.52 -32.80
CA ASN A 328 -27.83 -1.39 -34.27
C ASN A 328 -27.92 -2.71 -35.03
N PHE A 329 -27.98 -3.87 -34.35
CA PHE A 329 -28.10 -5.18 -35.01
C PHE A 329 -29.52 -5.79 -34.95
N GLU A 330 -30.48 -5.18 -34.26
CA GLU A 330 -31.89 -5.59 -34.28
C GLU A 330 -32.78 -4.74 -35.22
N ARG A 331 -32.19 -3.89 -36.06
CA ARG A 331 -32.90 -3.18 -37.13
C ARG A 331 -32.10 -3.16 -38.43
N GLN A 332 -31.99 -4.31 -39.09
CA GLN A 332 -31.89 -4.38 -40.55
C GLN A 332 -32.30 -5.76 -41.07
#